data_AF-A0A7X1DWA8-F1
#
_entry.id   AF-A0A7X1DWA8-F1
#
_cell.length_a   1.000
_cell.length_b   1.000
_cell.length_c   1.000
_cell.angle_alpha   90.00
_cell.angle_beta   90.00
_cell.angle_gamma   90.00
#
_symmetry.space_group_name_H-M   'P 1'
#
loop_
_entity.id
_entity.type
_entity.pdbx_description
1 polymer ?
#
loop_
_entity_poly.entity_id
_entity_poly.type
_entity_poly.pdbx_seq_one_letter_code
_entity_poly.pdbx_strand_id
1 'polypeptide(L)'
;MPRLFPLLLLLLPALAHAFPALENTTLYTEKTRDCRDVDLSTWQHPTRALLEKNDFKLERIQLCNDGHFPIFQVQAPYDPRGDTKDFFLPLYEHMRKANGKWPYALVDSSDGVVVYVSYPQEDGISLRYEDYAVP
;
A
#
# COMPACT_ATOMS: atom_id res chain seq x y z
N MET A 1 35.43 26.68 -50.14
CA MET A 1 35.57 26.15 -48.77
C MET A 1 34.67 26.96 -47.85
N PRO A 2 33.65 26.33 -47.26
CA PRO A 2 33.43 26.50 -45.82
C PRO A 2 33.23 25.14 -45.14
N ARG A 3 33.80 25.02 -43.93
CA ARG A 3 33.74 23.83 -43.07
C ARG A 3 32.40 23.81 -42.34
N LEU A 4 31.58 22.79 -42.60
CA LEU A 4 30.41 22.48 -41.78
C LEU A 4 30.88 21.78 -40.49
N PHE A 5 30.70 22.46 -39.36
CA PHE A 5 30.76 21.86 -38.03
C PHE A 5 29.49 21.03 -37.82
N PRO A 6 29.56 19.72 -37.48
CA PRO A 6 28.37 19.01 -37.06
C PRO A 6 28.08 19.37 -35.60
N LEU A 7 26.92 19.99 -35.38
CA LEU A 7 26.34 20.24 -34.07
C LEU A 7 25.86 18.88 -33.52
N LEU A 8 26.65 18.28 -32.63
CA LEU A 8 26.28 17.03 -31.95
C LEU A 8 25.25 17.33 -30.86
N LEU A 9 23.96 17.22 -31.20
CA LEU A 9 22.87 17.28 -30.22
C LEU A 9 22.92 16.00 -29.35
N LEU A 10 23.42 16.11 -28.13
CA LEU A 10 23.36 15.06 -27.12
C LEU A 10 21.90 14.89 -26.66
N LEU A 11 21.22 13.88 -27.20
CA LEU A 11 19.96 13.37 -26.67
C LEU A 11 20.25 12.61 -25.37
N LEU A 12 20.14 13.29 -24.23
CA LEU A 12 20.07 12.63 -22.93
C LEU A 12 18.67 12.02 -22.79
N PRO A 13 18.53 10.68 -22.66
CA PRO A 13 17.23 10.09 -22.39
C PRO A 13 16.82 10.52 -20.99
N ALA A 14 15.66 11.18 -20.87
CA ALA A 14 15.02 11.38 -19.58
C ALA A 14 14.63 9.99 -19.06
N LEU A 15 15.35 9.49 -18.05
CA LEU A 15 14.95 8.32 -17.31
C LEU A 15 13.71 8.69 -16.48
N ALA A 16 12.53 8.54 -17.06
CA ALA A 16 11.30 8.47 -16.30
C ALA A 16 11.47 7.30 -15.31
N HIS A 17 11.55 7.61 -14.02
CA HIS A 17 11.59 6.58 -12.99
C HIS A 17 10.19 5.98 -12.92
N ALA A 18 10.01 4.84 -13.57
CA ALA A 18 8.80 4.05 -13.42
C ALA A 18 8.68 3.62 -11.95
N PHE A 19 7.47 3.68 -11.40
CA PHE A 19 7.22 3.11 -10.09
C PHE A 19 7.57 1.61 -10.09
N PRO A 20 8.07 1.07 -8.98
CA PRO A 20 8.39 -0.34 -8.89
C PRO A 20 7.11 -1.18 -9.04
N ALA A 21 7.24 -2.41 -9.56
CA ALA A 21 6.15 -3.38 -9.42
C ALA A 21 5.92 -3.70 -7.94
N LEU A 22 4.70 -4.10 -7.57
CA LEU A 22 4.29 -4.30 -6.18
C LEU A 22 5.25 -5.22 -5.41
N GLU A 23 5.68 -6.33 -6.00
CA GLU A 23 6.60 -7.30 -5.41
C GLU A 23 8.01 -6.75 -5.13
N ASN A 24 8.37 -5.64 -5.78
CA ASN A 24 9.65 -4.95 -5.62
C ASN A 24 9.57 -3.75 -4.66
N THR A 25 8.41 -3.52 -4.04
CA THR A 25 8.24 -2.47 -3.02
C THR A 25 8.91 -2.86 -1.70
N THR A 26 9.10 -1.86 -0.84
CA THR A 26 9.55 -2.02 0.55
C THR A 26 8.67 -3.02 1.33
N LEU A 27 7.40 -3.18 0.93
CA LEU A 27 6.43 -4.05 1.58
C LEU A 27 6.93 -5.50 1.56
N TYR A 28 7.31 -5.98 0.38
CA TYR A 28 7.72 -7.37 0.16
C TYR A 28 9.23 -7.57 0.23
N THR A 29 10.03 -6.52 0.05
CA THR A 29 11.50 -6.64 0.09
C THR A 29 12.09 -6.45 1.49
N GLU A 30 11.44 -5.68 2.37
CA GLU A 30 12.00 -5.34 3.69
C GLU A 30 11.02 -5.56 4.86
N LYS A 31 9.74 -5.25 4.68
CA LYS A 31 8.78 -5.20 5.81
C LYS A 31 8.15 -6.54 6.15
N THR A 32 8.09 -7.45 5.19
CA THR A 32 7.40 -8.72 5.36
C THR A 32 8.27 -9.91 5.02
N ARG A 33 7.98 -11.03 5.70
CA ARG A 33 8.52 -12.36 5.46
C ARG A 33 7.44 -13.39 5.77
N ASP A 34 7.62 -14.60 5.24
CA ASP A 34 6.76 -15.76 5.53
C ASP A 34 5.26 -15.49 5.31
N CYS A 35 4.96 -14.73 4.25
CA CYS A 35 3.59 -14.37 3.92
C CYS A 35 2.80 -15.57 3.42
N ARG A 36 1.63 -15.79 4.03
CA ARG A 36 0.66 -16.80 3.60
C ARG A 36 -0.66 -16.17 3.23
N ASP A 37 -1.24 -16.62 2.14
CA ASP A 37 -2.60 -16.26 1.77
C ASP A 37 -3.60 -16.84 2.76
N VAL A 38 -4.69 -16.10 3.00
CA VAL A 38 -5.87 -16.62 3.68
C VAL A 38 -6.96 -16.89 2.67
N ASP A 39 -7.76 -17.92 2.94
CA ASP A 39 -8.94 -18.21 2.14
C ASP A 39 -10.07 -17.24 2.51
N LEU A 40 -10.34 -16.28 1.62
CA LEU A 40 -11.40 -15.29 1.80
C LEU A 40 -12.82 -15.90 1.85
N SER A 41 -13.02 -17.17 1.47
CA SER A 41 -14.34 -17.79 1.61
C SER A 41 -14.64 -18.22 3.05
N THR A 42 -13.61 -18.53 3.83
CA THR A 42 -13.73 -19.08 5.18
C THR A 42 -13.16 -18.17 6.27
N TRP A 43 -12.30 -17.21 5.91
CA TRP A 43 -11.62 -16.36 6.88
C TRP A 43 -12.59 -15.32 7.50
N GLN A 44 -12.82 -15.46 8.81
CA GLN A 44 -13.63 -14.53 9.60
C GLN A 44 -12.72 -13.74 10.54
N HIS A 45 -12.71 -12.42 10.38
CA HIS A 45 -11.93 -11.53 11.23
C HIS A 45 -12.58 -10.15 11.33
N PRO A 46 -12.50 -9.46 12.49
CA PRO A 46 -13.10 -8.14 12.66
C PRO A 46 -12.64 -7.09 11.65
N THR A 47 -11.38 -7.15 11.21
CA THR A 47 -10.85 -6.20 10.20
C THR A 47 -11.50 -6.38 8.83
N ARG A 48 -11.80 -7.61 8.42
CA ARG A 48 -12.53 -7.87 7.17
C ARG A 48 -13.90 -7.22 7.19
N ALA A 49 -14.68 -7.52 8.23
CA ALA A 49 -16.03 -6.98 8.37
C ALA A 49 -16.02 -5.45 8.40
N LEU A 50 -14.99 -4.85 9.02
CA LEU A 50 -14.81 -3.41 9.03
C LEU A 50 -14.51 -2.84 7.63
N LEU A 51 -13.59 -3.45 6.87
CA LEU A 51 -13.28 -3.01 5.51
C LEU A 51 -14.50 -3.11 4.59
N GLU A 52 -15.18 -4.26 4.58
CA GLU A 52 -16.40 -4.48 3.77
C GLU A 52 -17.51 -3.49 4.14
N LYS A 53 -17.72 -3.21 5.44
CA LYS A 53 -18.71 -2.23 5.91
C LYS A 53 -18.43 -0.80 5.43
N ASN A 54 -17.17 -0.48 5.14
CA ASN A 54 -16.76 0.85 4.66
C ASN A 54 -16.48 0.82 3.14
N ASP A 55 -17.16 -0.06 2.41
CA ASP A 55 -17.16 -0.13 0.94
C ASP A 55 -15.79 -0.43 0.31
N PHE A 56 -14.85 -1.01 1.06
CA PHE A 56 -13.63 -1.57 0.47
C PHE A 56 -13.96 -2.89 -0.24
N LYS A 57 -13.52 -3.01 -1.48
CA LYS A 57 -13.53 -4.29 -2.17
C LYS A 57 -12.26 -5.07 -1.81
N LEU A 58 -12.42 -6.16 -1.08
CA LEU A 58 -11.30 -7.01 -0.66
C LEU A 58 -10.90 -7.97 -1.77
N GLU A 59 -9.64 -7.92 -2.20
CA GLU A 59 -9.13 -8.74 -3.30
C GLU A 59 -8.29 -9.91 -2.79
N ARG A 60 -7.43 -9.65 -1.81
CA ARG A 60 -6.50 -10.62 -1.24
C ARG A 60 -6.12 -10.22 0.17
N ILE A 61 -5.89 -11.21 1.04
CA ILE A 61 -5.26 -10.98 2.33
C ILE A 61 -4.10 -11.94 2.48
N GLN A 62 -2.97 -11.38 2.93
CA GLN A 62 -1.82 -12.16 3.36
C GLN A 62 -1.51 -11.90 4.82
N LEU A 63 -1.15 -12.96 5.54
CA LEU A 63 -0.64 -12.88 6.90
C LEU A 63 0.87 -13.09 6.84
N CYS A 64 1.65 -12.06 7.15
CA CYS A 64 3.11 -12.10 7.16
C CYS A 64 3.64 -11.98 8.59
N ASN A 65 4.95 -12.18 8.77
CA ASN A 65 5.65 -12.01 10.04
C ASN A 65 4.98 -12.80 11.18
N ASP A 66 4.84 -14.11 10.99
CA ASP A 66 4.15 -15.04 11.90
C ASP A 66 2.67 -14.73 12.15
N GLY A 67 2.07 -13.91 11.28
CA GLY A 67 0.67 -13.46 11.39
C GLY A 67 0.48 -12.11 12.08
N HIS A 68 1.57 -11.42 12.46
CA HIS A 68 1.53 -10.11 13.11
C HIS A 68 1.74 -8.93 12.15
N PHE A 69 1.64 -9.17 10.85
CA PHE A 69 1.60 -8.12 9.83
C PHE A 69 0.66 -8.54 8.70
N PRO A 70 -0.65 -8.24 8.80
CA PRO A 70 -1.57 -8.48 7.71
C PRO A 70 -1.35 -7.47 6.57
N ILE A 71 -1.43 -7.96 5.34
CA ILE A 71 -1.51 -7.17 4.12
C ILE A 71 -2.95 -7.32 3.60
N PHE A 72 -3.67 -6.22 3.47
CA PHE A 72 -5.00 -6.16 2.89
C PHE A 72 -4.89 -5.54 1.50
N GLN A 73 -4.98 -6.35 0.46
CA GLN A 73 -5.09 -5.85 -0.90
C GLN A 73 -6.56 -5.56 -1.21
N VAL A 74 -6.84 -4.31 -1.57
CA VAL A 74 -8.19 -3.75 -1.64
C VAL A 74 -8.32 -2.81 -2.83
N GLN A 75 -9.56 -2.48 -3.18
CA GLN A 75 -9.89 -1.22 -3.86
C GLN A 75 -10.56 -0.33 -2.83
N ALA A 76 -9.97 0.83 -2.54
CA ALA A 76 -10.53 1.79 -1.60
C ALA A 76 -11.65 2.61 -2.24
N PRO A 77 -12.64 3.08 -1.47
CA PRO A 77 -13.68 3.97 -1.99
C PRO A 77 -13.17 5.38 -2.30
N TYR A 78 -12.00 5.76 -1.77
CA TYR A 78 -11.36 7.06 -1.95
C TYR A 78 -9.83 6.92 -1.95
N ASP A 79 -9.11 7.78 -2.67
CA ASP A 79 -7.63 7.81 -2.62
C ASP A 79 -7.15 8.14 -1.19
N PRO A 80 -6.36 7.26 -0.54
CA PRO A 80 -5.86 7.47 0.82
C PRO A 80 -4.83 8.60 0.94
N ARG A 81 -4.26 9.10 -0.16
CA ARG A 81 -3.34 10.25 -0.19
C ARG A 81 -4.07 11.59 -0.37
N GLY A 82 -5.35 11.55 -0.75
CA GLY A 82 -6.17 12.73 -1.03
C GLY A 82 -6.65 13.48 0.22
N ASP A 83 -7.58 14.40 0.02
CA ASP A 83 -8.25 15.13 1.11
C ASP A 83 -9.40 14.30 1.72
N THR A 84 -9.05 13.13 2.25
CA THR A 84 -9.98 12.07 2.66
C THR A 84 -9.79 11.69 4.14
N LYS A 85 -9.13 12.56 4.91
CA LYS A 85 -8.75 12.30 6.32
C LYS A 85 -9.96 12.01 7.22
N ASP A 86 -11.08 12.69 7.00
CA ASP A 86 -12.31 12.49 7.77
C ASP A 86 -12.90 11.10 7.61
N PHE A 87 -12.57 10.40 6.51
CA PHE A 87 -12.92 9.01 6.30
C PHE A 87 -11.84 8.06 6.87
N PHE A 88 -10.57 8.28 6.49
CA PHE A 88 -9.50 7.33 6.78
C PHE A 88 -9.02 7.34 8.24
N LEU A 89 -8.98 8.49 8.93
CA LEU A 89 -8.52 8.52 10.32
C LEU A 89 -9.44 7.72 11.26
N PRO A 90 -10.79 7.88 11.20
CA PRO A 90 -11.68 6.99 11.96
C PRO A 90 -11.55 5.52 11.57
N LEU A 91 -11.39 5.22 10.27
CA LEU A 91 -11.18 3.84 9.80
C LEU A 91 -9.93 3.22 10.44
N TYR A 92 -8.79 3.92 10.41
CA TYR A 92 -7.55 3.44 11.00
C TYR A 92 -7.67 3.24 12.51
N GLU A 93 -8.39 4.11 13.22
CA GLU A 93 -8.64 3.92 14.65
C GLU A 93 -9.51 2.68 14.93
N HIS A 94 -10.52 2.40 14.10
CA HIS A 94 -11.30 1.17 14.20
C HIS A 94 -10.46 -0.07 13.85
N MET A 95 -9.62 0.01 12.82
CA MET A 95 -8.67 -1.04 12.45
C MET A 95 -7.70 -1.31 13.58
N ARG A 96 -7.22 -0.30 14.32
CA ARG A 96 -6.35 -0.46 15.50
C ARG A 96 -6.95 -1.43 16.50
N LYS A 97 -8.23 -1.24 16.84
CA LYS A 97 -8.96 -2.09 17.80
C LYS A 97 -9.22 -3.49 17.22
N ALA A 98 -9.69 -3.55 15.96
CA ALA A 98 -10.02 -4.79 15.28
C ALA A 98 -8.80 -5.69 15.00
N ASN A 99 -7.61 -5.10 14.82
CA ASN A 99 -6.35 -5.77 14.48
C ASN A 99 -5.42 -6.00 15.69
N GLY A 100 -5.89 -5.73 16.92
CA GLY A 100 -5.07 -5.92 18.14
C GLY A 100 -3.85 -5.00 18.22
N LYS A 101 -3.91 -3.79 17.63
CA LYS A 101 -2.81 -2.79 17.57
C LYS A 101 -1.58 -3.27 16.77
N TRP A 102 -1.65 -4.38 16.04
CA TRP A 102 -0.57 -4.77 15.12
C TRP A 102 -0.49 -3.83 13.91
N PRO A 103 0.74 -3.54 13.41
CA PRO A 103 0.91 -2.80 12.17
C PRO A 103 0.44 -3.64 10.98
N TYR A 104 0.05 -2.98 9.90
CA TYR A 104 -0.45 -3.63 8.69
C TYR A 104 -0.19 -2.76 7.47
N ALA A 105 -0.45 -3.32 6.29
CA ALA A 105 -0.46 -2.57 5.04
C ALA A 105 -1.83 -2.68 4.36
N LEU A 106 -2.32 -1.57 3.82
CA LEU A 106 -3.38 -1.55 2.80
C LEU A 106 -2.71 -1.36 1.44
N VAL A 107 -2.91 -2.30 0.53
CA VAL A 107 -2.45 -2.18 -0.85
C VAL A 107 -3.67 -1.83 -1.69
N ASP A 108 -3.76 -0.56 -2.08
CA ASP A 108 -4.88 -0.05 -2.84
C ASP A 108 -4.59 -0.18 -4.35
N SER A 109 -5.26 -1.14 -4.97
CA SER A 109 -5.03 -1.51 -6.37
C SER A 109 -5.68 -0.57 -7.37
N SER A 110 -6.63 0.28 -6.94
CA SER A 110 -7.19 1.33 -7.81
C SER A 110 -6.21 2.47 -8.05
N ASP A 111 -5.40 2.80 -7.03
CA ASP A 111 -4.57 4.01 -7.01
C ASP A 111 -3.07 3.73 -6.99
N GLY A 112 -2.67 2.45 -6.96
CA GLY A 112 -1.27 2.02 -7.03
C GLY A 112 -0.47 2.45 -5.81
N VAL A 113 -1.05 2.34 -4.62
CA VAL A 113 -0.42 2.81 -3.38
C VAL A 113 -0.46 1.76 -2.28
N VAL A 114 0.66 1.63 -1.58
CA VAL A 114 0.76 0.91 -0.30
C VAL A 114 0.67 1.92 0.84
N VAL A 115 -0.31 1.76 1.71
CA VAL A 115 -0.44 2.51 2.96
C VAL A 115 0.06 1.64 4.11
N TYR A 116 1.19 2.01 4.68
CA TYR A 116 1.72 1.41 5.91
C TYR A 116 1.09 2.08 7.11
N VAL A 117 0.40 1.30 7.94
CA VAL A 117 -0.25 1.80 9.16
C VAL A 117 0.40 1.15 10.38
N SER A 118 0.82 1.98 11.33
CA SER A 118 1.40 1.53 12.61
C SER A 118 0.98 2.42 13.77
N TYR A 119 1.14 1.90 14.99
CA TYR A 119 0.68 2.53 16.21
C TYR A 119 1.81 2.62 17.25
N PRO A 120 2.71 3.62 17.13
CA PRO A 120 3.77 3.83 18.12
C PRO A 120 3.22 4.10 19.54
N GLN A 121 4.10 4.04 20.54
CA GLN A 121 3.72 4.04 21.97
C GLN A 121 2.94 5.30 22.42
N GLU A 122 3.08 6.44 21.74
CA GLU A 122 2.37 7.69 22.06
C GLU A 122 0.89 7.73 21.57
N ASP A 123 0.28 6.55 21.35
CA ASP A 123 -1.11 6.35 20.91
C ASP A 123 -1.53 7.03 19.58
N GLY A 124 -0.59 7.59 18.84
CA GLY A 124 -0.82 8.14 17.49
C GLY A 124 -0.93 7.08 16.39
N ILE A 125 -1.51 7.50 15.26
CA ILE A 125 -1.51 6.74 14.00
C ILE A 125 -0.32 7.23 13.18
N SER A 126 0.57 6.32 12.78
CA SER A 126 1.68 6.62 11.88
C SER A 126 1.40 6.03 10.51
N LEU A 127 1.42 6.89 9.49
CA LEU A 127 1.13 6.57 8.09
C LEU A 127 2.36 6.81 7.24
N ARG A 128 2.66 5.87 6.35
CA ARG A 128 3.63 6.04 5.27
C ARG A 128 3.01 5.50 3.99
N TYR A 129 3.31 6.16 2.87
CA TYR A 129 2.84 5.78 1.55
C TYR A 129 4.01 5.34 0.69
N GLU A 130 3.76 4.38 -0.19
CA GLU A 130 4.69 3.97 -1.24
C GLU A 130 3.91 3.67 -2.50
N ASP A 131 4.26 4.36 -3.58
CA ASP A 131 3.63 4.16 -4.88
C ASP A 131 4.24 2.96 -5.60
N TYR A 132 3.41 2.22 -6.32
CA TYR A 132 3.81 1.10 -7.15
C TYR A 132 3.09 1.14 -8.50
N ALA A 133 3.67 0.51 -9.51
CA ALA A 133 3.06 0.40 -10.82
C ALA A 133 1.87 -0.57 -10.76
N VAL A 134 0.67 -0.06 -11.04
CA VAL A 134 -0.52 -0.90 -11.25
C VAL A 134 -0.34 -1.68 -12.57
N PRO A 135 -0.63 -3.01 -12.59
CA PRO A 135 -0.56 -3.82 -13.80
C PRO A 135 -1.45 -3.36 -14.95
#